data_AF-J9QUD6-F1
#
_entry.id   AF-J9QUD6-F1
#
_cell.length_a   1.000
_cell.length_b   1.000
_cell.length_c   1.000
_cell.angle_alpha   90.00
_cell.angle_beta   90.00
_cell.angle_gamma   90.00
#
_symmetry.space_group_name_H-M   'P 1'
#
loop_
_entity.id
_entity.type
_entity.pdbx_description
1 polymer ?
#
loop_
_entity_poly.entity_id
_entity_poly.type
_entity_poly.pdbx_seq_one_letter_code
_entity_poly.pdbx_strand_id
1 'polypeptide(L)'
;GYGMTEAGPVLAMCLAFAKEPFDIKPGACGTVVRNAEMKIVDPETGASLPRNQPGEICIRGDQIMKGYLNDPEATSRTIDKEGWLHTGDIGYIDDDDELFIVDRLKELIKYKGFQVAP
;
A
#
# COMPACT_ATOMS: atom_id res chain seq x y z
N GLY A 1 -9.83 5.69 0.22
CA GLY A 1 -9.56 4.32 -0.25
C GLY A 1 -8.29 4.35 -1.05
N TYR A 2 -7.44 3.34 -0.91
CA TYR A 2 -6.18 3.21 -1.65
C TYR A 2 -6.05 1.80 -2.23
N GLY A 3 -5.57 1.73 -3.48
CA GLY A 3 -5.49 0.51 -4.26
C GLY A 3 -4.44 0.59 -5.37
N MET A 4 -3.93 -0.58 -5.75
CA MET A 4 -3.07 -0.79 -6.92
C MET A 4 -3.38 -2.17 -7.53
N THR A 5 -3.15 -2.34 -8.83
CA THR A 5 -3.52 -3.56 -9.58
C THR A 5 -2.92 -4.82 -8.94
N GLU A 6 -1.66 -4.76 -8.55
CA GLU A 6 -0.88 -5.87 -8.00
C GLU A 6 -1.37 -6.32 -6.61
N ALA A 7 -2.13 -5.49 -5.89
CA ALA A 7 -2.71 -5.83 -4.60
C ALA A 7 -4.11 -6.47 -4.69
N GLY A 8 -4.58 -6.75 -5.91
CA GLY A 8 -5.82 -7.49 -6.16
C GLY A 8 -7.18 -6.83 -5.85
N PRO A 9 -7.42 -5.50 -5.87
CA PRO A 9 -6.56 -4.33 -6.01
C PRO A 9 -6.57 -3.38 -4.79
N VAL A 10 -7.34 -3.68 -3.74
CA VAL A 10 -7.61 -2.74 -2.63
C VAL A 10 -6.70 -3.04 -1.45
N LEU A 11 -5.93 -2.04 -1.01
CA LEU A 11 -5.07 -2.13 0.18
C LEU A 11 -5.74 -1.54 1.42
N ALA A 12 -6.43 -0.41 1.24
CA ALA A 12 -7.06 0.32 2.35
C ALA A 12 -8.46 0.85 1.98
N MET A 13 -9.38 0.75 2.93
CA MET A 13 -10.77 1.18 2.79
C MET A 13 -11.17 2.19 3.86
N CYS A 14 -12.04 3.13 3.49
CA CYS A 14 -12.59 4.09 4.43
C CYS A 14 -13.59 3.38 5.35
N LEU A 15 -13.30 3.33 6.66
CA LEU A 15 -14.14 2.65 7.64
C LEU A 15 -15.43 3.42 7.98
N ALA A 16 -15.55 4.69 7.59
CA ALA A 16 -16.85 5.39 7.64
C ALA A 16 -17.90 4.77 6.70
N PHE A 17 -17.50 3.90 5.77
CA PHE A 17 -18.43 3.14 4.91
C PHE A 17 -18.82 1.77 5.48
N ALA A 18 -18.32 1.39 6.65
CA ALA A 18 -18.73 0.17 7.32
C ALA A 18 -20.20 0.25 7.77
N LYS A 19 -20.82 -0.91 7.99
CA LYS A 19 -22.19 -0.99 8.55
C LYS A 19 -22.28 -0.28 9.90
N GLU A 20 -21.23 -0.43 10.71
CA GLU A 20 -20.99 0.30 11.94
C GLU A 20 -19.78 1.22 11.68
N PRO A 21 -20.01 2.51 11.41
CA PRO A 21 -18.96 3.40 10.93
C PRO A 21 -17.99 3.82 12.03
N PHE A 22 -16.75 4.08 11.63
CA PHE A 22 -15.71 4.64 12.48
C PHE A 22 -15.50 6.13 12.15
N ASP A 23 -14.99 6.89 13.12
CA ASP A 23 -14.49 8.23 12.86
C ASP A 23 -13.30 8.16 11.90
N ILE A 24 -13.19 9.15 11.02
CA ILE A 24 -12.13 9.24 10.00
C ILE A 24 -11.54 10.64 9.94
N LYS A 25 -10.27 10.73 9.55
CA LYS A 25 -9.58 12.01 9.36
C LYS A 25 -9.60 12.47 7.90
N PRO A 26 -9.82 13.78 7.65
CA PRO A 26 -9.66 14.35 6.32
C PRO A 26 -8.25 14.08 5.77
N GLY A 27 -8.17 13.58 4.53
CA GLY A 27 -6.90 13.24 3.88
C GLY A 27 -6.45 11.79 4.07
N ALA A 28 -7.06 11.05 5.00
CA ALA A 28 -6.81 9.62 5.15
C ALA A 28 -7.26 8.85 3.91
N CYS A 29 -6.48 7.85 3.51
CA CYS A 29 -6.85 6.94 2.44
C CYS A 29 -7.51 5.65 2.93
N GLY A 30 -7.74 5.53 4.25
CA GLY A 30 -8.49 4.45 4.90
C GLY A 30 -7.60 3.57 5.77
N THR A 31 -8.15 2.46 6.26
CA THR A 31 -7.45 1.46 7.07
C THR A 31 -7.18 0.22 6.25
N VAL A 32 -6.10 -0.51 6.55
CA VAL A 32 -5.76 -1.78 5.91
C VAL A 32 -6.95 -2.73 5.89
N VAL A 33 -7.15 -3.42 4.75
CA VAL A 33 -8.23 -4.39 4.62
C VAL A 33 -8.04 -5.57 5.59
N ARG A 34 -9.15 -6.10 6.11
CA ARG A 34 -9.14 -7.29 6.99
C ARG A 34 -8.46 -8.48 6.32
N ASN A 35 -7.87 -9.35 7.15
CA ASN A 35 -7.11 -10.53 6.73
C ASN A 35 -5.87 -10.22 5.87
N ALA A 36 -5.39 -8.98 5.92
CA ALA A 36 -4.12 -8.57 5.35
C ALA A 36 -3.26 -7.90 6.43
N GLU A 37 -1.95 -7.94 6.22
CA GLU A 37 -0.96 -7.28 7.04
C GLU A 37 -0.37 -6.11 6.25
N MET A 38 -0.13 -4.98 6.91
CA MET A 38 0.53 -3.81 6.31
C MET A 38 1.66 -3.36 7.21
N LYS A 39 2.79 -3.00 6.61
CA LYS A 39 3.93 -2.38 7.29
C LYS A 39 4.40 -1.17 6.49
N ILE A 40 4.97 -0.20 7.18
CA ILE A 40 5.70 0.91 6.58
C ILE A 40 7.18 0.61 6.71
N VAL A 41 7.94 0.70 5.62
CA VAL A 41 9.35 0.31 5.56
C VAL A 41 10.21 1.50 5.20
N ASP A 42 11.32 1.68 5.90
CA ASP A 42 12.35 2.63 5.50
C ASP A 42 13.01 2.17 4.18
N PRO A 43 12.93 2.96 3.08
CA PRO A 43 13.51 2.57 1.79
C PRO A 43 15.03 2.41 1.80
N GLU A 44 15.74 3.05 2.74
CA GLU A 44 17.20 2.99 2.84
C GLU A 44 17.66 1.78 3.65
N THR A 45 16.99 1.50 4.78
CA THR A 45 17.42 0.47 5.72
C THR A 45 16.66 -0.85 5.60
N GLY A 46 15.47 -0.83 4.98
CA GLY A 46 14.56 -1.97 4.94
C GLY A 46 13.88 -2.28 6.28
N ALA A 47 14.09 -1.47 7.31
CA ALA A 47 13.49 -1.67 8.63
C ALA A 47 12.01 -1.25 8.64
N SER A 48 11.19 -1.96 9.42
CA SER A 48 9.81 -1.54 9.66
C SER A 48 9.78 -0.31 10.57
N LEU A 49 9.02 0.70 10.15
CA LEU A 49 8.87 1.96 10.85
C LEU A 49 7.66 1.95 11.79
N PRO A 50 7.72 2.69 12.91
CA PRO A 50 6.57 2.86 13.79
C PRO A 50 5.54 3.81 13.17
N ARG A 51 4.42 4.00 13.90
CA ARG A 51 3.36 4.94 13.53
C ARG A 51 3.91 6.36 13.31
N ASN A 52 3.22 7.13 12.48
CA ASN A 52 3.53 8.51 12.13
C ASN A 52 4.91 8.74 11.48
N GLN A 53 5.58 7.69 11.00
CA GLN A 53 6.85 7.81 10.27
C GLN A 53 6.64 7.45 8.79
N PRO A 54 6.95 8.37 7.85
CA PRO A 54 6.83 8.10 6.42
C PRO A 54 7.84 7.05 5.94
N GLY A 55 7.37 6.11 5.13
CA GLY A 55 8.20 5.11 4.43
C GLY A 55 7.40 4.41 3.33
N GLU A 56 8.00 3.42 2.69
CA GLU A 56 7.34 2.62 1.66
C GLU A 56 6.22 1.77 2.28
N ILE A 57 5.03 1.86 1.71
CA ILE A 57 3.90 1.01 2.09
C ILE A 57 4.12 -0.39 1.52
N CYS A 58 4.10 -1.39 2.38
CA CYS A 58 4.15 -2.80 2.00
C CYS A 58 2.92 -3.53 2.53
N ILE A 59 2.37 -4.45 1.72
CA ILE A 59 1.20 -5.25 2.11
C ILE A 59 1.45 -6.74 1.88
N ARG A 60 0.91 -7.59 2.75
CA ARG A 60 0.90 -9.05 2.60
C ARG A 60 -0.49 -9.59 2.86
N GLY A 61 -0.91 -10.57 2.07
CA GLY A 61 -2.18 -11.27 2.23
C GLY A 61 -2.56 -12.03 0.97
N ASP A 62 -3.50 -12.96 1.09
CA ASP A 62 -3.89 -13.87 0.00
C ASP A 62 -4.56 -13.15 -1.18
N GLN A 63 -4.95 -11.88 -1.01
CA GLN A 63 -5.58 -11.08 -2.05
C GLN A 63 -4.59 -10.55 -3.10
N ILE A 64 -3.29 -10.52 -2.84
CA ILE A 64 -2.31 -9.94 -3.77
C ILE A 64 -2.17 -10.81 -5.03
N MET A 65 -1.60 -10.23 -6.09
CA MET A 65 -1.38 -10.94 -7.35
C MET A 65 -0.51 -12.20 -7.14
N LYS A 66 -0.72 -13.20 -8.00
CA LYS A 66 0.19 -14.35 -8.10
C LYS A 66 1.59 -13.94 -8.59
N GLY A 67 1.69 -12.86 -9.36
CA GLY A 67 2.90 -12.36 -10.00
C GLY A 67 2.63 -11.88 -11.42
N TYR A 68 3.66 -11.33 -12.05
CA TYR A 68 3.62 -10.92 -13.45
C TYR A 68 3.74 -12.12 -14.38
N LEU A 69 2.90 -12.17 -15.41
CA LEU A 69 2.89 -13.26 -16.38
C LEU A 69 4.21 -13.28 -17.16
N ASN A 70 4.90 -14.44 -17.15
CA ASN A 70 6.18 -14.67 -17.81
C ASN A 70 7.32 -13.73 -17.37
N ASP A 71 7.20 -13.09 -16.21
CA ASP A 71 8.23 -12.20 -15.67
C ASP A 71 8.50 -12.51 -14.18
N PRO A 72 9.21 -13.62 -13.89
CA PRO A 72 9.57 -13.99 -12.53
C PRO A 72 10.54 -12.99 -11.88
N GLU A 73 11.35 -12.30 -12.69
CA GLU A 73 12.32 -11.32 -12.19
C GLU A 73 11.61 -10.08 -11.65
N ALA A 74 10.69 -9.50 -12.42
CA ALA A 74 9.85 -8.41 -11.94
C ALA A 74 8.99 -8.84 -10.75
N THR A 75 8.46 -10.06 -10.78
CA THR A 75 7.69 -10.59 -9.64
C THR A 75 8.52 -10.62 -8.38
N SER A 76 9.76 -11.11 -8.43
CA SER A 76 10.66 -11.18 -7.27
C SER A 76 11.19 -9.83 -6.78
N ARG A 77 11.16 -8.79 -7.64
CA ARG A 77 11.47 -7.41 -7.26
C ARG A 77 10.30 -6.71 -6.58
N THR A 78 9.07 -7.10 -6.92
CA THR A 78 7.84 -6.47 -6.45
C THR A 78 7.27 -7.18 -5.22
N ILE A 79 7.38 -8.51 -5.15
CA ILE A 79 6.98 -9.34 -4.01
C ILE A 79 8.23 -10.01 -3.43
N ASP A 80 8.53 -9.71 -2.18
CA ASP A 80 9.70 -10.27 -1.50
C ASP A 80 9.52 -11.76 -1.14
N LYS A 81 10.58 -12.36 -0.59
CA LYS A 81 10.60 -13.78 -0.21
C LYS A 81 9.66 -14.12 0.96
N GLU A 82 9.23 -13.11 1.72
CA GLU A 82 8.30 -13.25 2.84
C GLU A 82 6.85 -12.97 2.43
N GLY A 83 6.61 -12.67 1.15
CA GLY A 83 5.30 -12.40 0.56
C GLY A 83 4.85 -10.94 0.67
N TRP A 84 5.74 -10.01 0.99
CA TRP A 84 5.40 -8.58 1.01
C TRP A 84 5.44 -7.98 -0.38
N LEU A 85 4.32 -7.41 -0.80
CA LEU A 85 4.21 -6.57 -1.98
C LEU A 85 4.71 -5.16 -1.64
N HIS A 86 5.80 -4.76 -2.30
CA HIS A 86 6.37 -3.40 -2.25
C HIS A 86 5.63 -2.49 -3.24
N THR A 87 4.92 -1.49 -2.73
CA THR A 87 4.03 -0.66 -3.55
C THR A 87 4.78 0.43 -4.33
N GLY A 88 5.96 0.85 -3.85
CA GLY A 88 6.63 2.07 -4.33
C GLY A 88 5.91 3.37 -3.99
N ASP A 89 4.86 3.34 -3.16
CA ASP A 89 4.17 4.52 -2.64
C ASP A 89 4.68 4.83 -1.22
N ILE A 90 4.91 6.12 -0.93
CA ILE A 90 5.35 6.59 0.39
C ILE A 90 4.13 7.00 1.21
N GLY A 91 4.03 6.49 2.43
CA GLY A 91 2.99 6.85 3.36
C GLY A 91 3.35 6.53 4.81
N TYR A 92 2.41 6.81 5.70
CA TYR A 92 2.50 6.47 7.11
C TYR A 92 1.12 6.04 7.63
N ILE A 93 1.11 5.28 8.71
CA ILE A 93 -0.09 4.94 9.48
C ILE A 93 -0.07 5.76 10.76
N ASP A 94 -1.17 6.45 11.06
CA ASP A 94 -1.29 7.26 12.27
C ASP A 94 -1.64 6.43 13.51
N ASP A 95 -1.95 7.09 14.62
CA ASP A 95 -2.29 6.43 15.89
C ASP A 95 -3.65 5.73 15.91
N ASP A 96 -4.54 6.04 14.95
CA ASP A 96 -5.88 5.46 14.82
C ASP A 96 -5.98 4.44 13.66
N ASP A 97 -4.84 3.91 13.20
CA ASP A 97 -4.75 2.96 12.08
C ASP A 97 -5.24 3.51 10.72
N GLU A 98 -5.21 4.83 10.55
CA GLU A 98 -5.50 5.46 9.26
C GLU A 98 -4.22 5.63 8.45
N LEU A 99 -4.25 5.18 7.19
CA LEU A 99 -3.17 5.31 6.23
C LEU A 99 -3.23 6.67 5.55
N PHE A 100 -2.07 7.30 5.37
CA PHE A 100 -1.90 8.53 4.61
C PHE A 100 -0.83 8.34 3.55
N ILE A 101 -1.12 8.76 2.32
CA ILE A 101 -0.14 8.79 1.22
C ILE A 101 0.52 10.16 1.21
N VAL A 102 1.85 10.20 1.25
CA VAL A 102 2.64 11.42 1.26
C VAL A 102 3.27 11.68 -0.10
N ASP A 103 3.82 10.64 -0.74
CA ASP A 103 4.52 10.78 -2.01
C ASP A 103 4.58 9.45 -2.78
N ARG A 104 5.26 9.44 -3.92
CA ARG A 104 5.62 8.24 -4.67
C ARG A 104 7.11 8.12 -4.84
N LEU A 105 7.64 6.93 -4.58
CA LEU A 105 9.05 6.62 -4.75
C LEU A 105 9.43 6.46 -6.24
N LYS A 106 8.46 6.22 -7.14
CA LYS A 106 8.68 5.98 -8.59
C LYS A 106 7.87 6.93 -9.49
N GLU A 107 8.45 7.25 -10.64
CA GLU A 107 7.99 8.18 -11.70
C GLU A 107 6.71 7.74 -12.47
N LEU A 108 5.78 7.01 -11.86
CA LEU A 108 4.51 6.73 -12.51
C LEU A 108 3.62 7.98 -12.47
N ILE A 109 3.37 8.62 -13.60
CA ILE A 109 2.44 9.75 -13.64
C ILE A 109 1.01 9.19 -13.65
N LYS A 110 0.19 9.59 -12.67
CA LYS A 110 -1.26 9.30 -12.68
C LYS A 110 -1.97 10.44 -13.38
N TYR A 111 -2.42 10.23 -14.61
CA TYR A 111 -3.28 11.19 -15.33
C TYR A 111 -4.73 10.70 -15.32
N LYS A 112 -5.60 11.37 -14.54
CA LYS A 112 -7.04 11.03 -14.42
C LYS A 112 -7.32 9.56 -14.05
N GLY A 113 -6.46 8.95 -13.23
CA GLY A 113 -6.59 7.55 -12.81
C GLY A 113 -5.94 6.52 -13.75
N PHE A 114 -5.41 6.93 -14.91
CA PHE A 114 -4.63 6.08 -15.79
C PHE A 114 -3.15 6.13 -15.42
N GLN A 115 -2.48 4.98 -15.55
CA GLN A 115 -1.04 4.87 -15.42
C GLN A 115 -0.37 5.33 -16.73
N VAL A 116 0.53 6.30 -16.64
CA VAL A 116 1.44 6.69 -17.71
C VAL A 116 2.84 6.31 -17.26
N ALA A 117 3.44 5.33 -17.95
CA ALA A 117 4.87 5.09 -17.84
C ALA A 117 5.61 6.19 -18.64
N PRO A 118 6.68 6.80 -18.09
CA PRO A 118 7.54 7.72 -18.83
C PRO A 118 8.09 7.12 -20.13
#